data_AF-A0A5D2KGU8-F1
#
_entry.id   AF-A0A5D2KGU8-F1
#
_cell.length_a   1.000
_cell.length_b   1.000
_cell.length_c   1.000
_cell.angle_alpha   90.00
_cell.angle_beta   90.00
_cell.angle_gamma   90.00
#
_symmetry.space_group_name_H-M   'P 1'
#
loop_
_entity.id
_entity.type
_entity.pdbx_description
1 polymer ?
#
loop_
_entity_poly.entity_id
_entity_poly.type
_entity_poly.pdbx_seq_one_letter_code
_entity_poly.pdbx_strand_id
1 'polypeptide(L)'
;MKDIWNLQPGTCIVVDANQYGQPIGKETSKLAKFLGTIARTRSICPLNTKHWKHLSKYVLENILKIVHEKFDLQGKVDSDIFSHVAKLRKEFKSTLKTRYYKGMV
;
A
#
# COMPACT_ATOMS: atom_id res chain seq x y z
N MET A 1 -2.19 -7.69 12.05
CA MET A 1 -1.38 -6.79 11.17
C MET A 1 0.10 -6.84 11.54
N LYS A 2 0.47 -6.86 12.82
CA LYS A 2 1.86 -7.14 13.26
C LYS A 2 2.39 -8.44 12.64
N ASP A 3 1.51 -9.41 12.48
CA ASP A 3 1.76 -10.74 11.91
C ASP A 3 2.32 -10.71 10.48
N ILE A 4 1.88 -9.77 9.64
CA ILE A 4 2.37 -9.65 8.25
C ILE A 4 3.76 -9.01 8.22
N TRP A 5 4.01 -8.00 9.05
CA TRP A 5 5.33 -7.37 9.15
C TRP A 5 6.40 -8.35 9.65
N ASN A 6 6.01 -9.25 10.55
CA ASN A 6 6.89 -10.22 11.20
C ASN A 6 6.94 -11.59 10.49
N LEU A 7 6.49 -11.69 9.23
CA LEU A 7 6.64 -12.91 8.43
C LEU A 7 8.12 -13.34 8.37
N GLN A 8 8.37 -14.64 8.55
CA GLN A 8 9.70 -15.20 8.45
C GLN A 8 10.28 -14.97 7.05
N PRO A 9 11.59 -14.70 6.93
CA PRO A 9 12.25 -14.60 5.63
C PRO A 9 11.97 -15.86 4.79
N GLY A 10 11.60 -15.66 3.52
CA GLY A 10 11.24 -16.74 2.60
C GLY A 10 9.78 -17.21 2.69
N THR A 11 8.96 -16.64 3.59
CA THR A 11 7.51 -16.88 3.61
C THR A 11 6.76 -15.70 3.02
N CYS A 12 5.90 -15.96 2.03
CA CYS A 12 5.03 -14.97 1.42
C CYS A 12 3.56 -15.41 1.49
N ILE A 13 2.65 -14.44 1.55
CA ILE A 13 1.21 -14.70 1.45
C ILE A 13 0.84 -14.72 -0.03
N VAL A 14 0.39 -15.86 -0.53
CA VAL A 14 -0.10 -15.97 -1.91
C VAL A 14 -1.45 -15.27 -2.04
N VAL A 15 -1.55 -14.40 -3.04
CA VAL A 15 -2.80 -13.75 -3.43
C VAL A 15 -3.13 -14.23 -4.83
N ASP A 16 -4.05 -15.17 -4.91
CA ASP A 16 -4.54 -15.68 -6.19
C ASP A 16 -5.23 -14.57 -6.98
N ALA A 17 -5.16 -14.65 -8.31
CA ALA A 17 -5.93 -13.82 -9.20
C ALA A 17 -6.82 -14.64 -10.12
N ASN A 18 -7.92 -14.02 -10.56
CA ASN A 18 -8.75 -14.57 -11.62
C ASN A 18 -8.09 -14.37 -13.00
N GLN A 19 -8.76 -14.86 -14.05
CA GLN A 19 -8.32 -14.73 -15.44
C GLN A 19 -8.11 -13.28 -15.93
N TYR A 20 -8.58 -12.28 -15.18
CA TYR A 20 -8.43 -10.86 -15.47
C TYR A 20 -7.32 -10.20 -14.63
N GLY A 21 -6.53 -10.98 -13.87
CA GLY A 21 -5.49 -10.46 -12.98
C GLY A 21 -6.04 -9.80 -11.71
N GLN A 22 -7.34 -9.91 -11.44
CA GLN A 22 -7.95 -9.34 -10.24
C GLN A 22 -7.75 -10.29 -9.07
N PRO A 23 -7.26 -9.81 -7.92
CA PRO A 23 -7.01 -10.67 -6.78
C PRO A 23 -8.34 -11.22 -6.22
N ILE A 24 -8.37 -12.50 -5.87
CA ILE A 24 -9.54 -13.21 -5.36
C ILE A 24 -9.25 -13.88 -4.01
N GLY A 25 -10.30 -14.28 -3.30
CA GLY A 25 -10.19 -14.98 -2.01
C GLY A 25 -9.92 -14.07 -0.81
N LYS A 26 -9.68 -14.68 0.35
CA LYS A 26 -9.59 -13.99 1.66
C LYS A 26 -8.32 -13.16 1.81
N GLU A 27 -7.25 -13.52 1.09
CA GLU A 27 -5.95 -12.86 1.16
C GLU A 27 -5.96 -11.46 0.52
N THR A 28 -6.90 -11.20 -0.41
CA THR A 28 -7.17 -9.86 -0.97
C THR A 28 -7.35 -8.80 0.12
N SER A 29 -8.10 -9.14 1.16
CA SER A 29 -8.41 -8.25 2.27
C SER A 29 -7.19 -8.00 3.14
N LYS A 30 -6.29 -8.99 3.27
CA LYS A 30 -5.01 -8.81 3.98
C LYS A 30 -4.09 -7.90 3.20
N LEU A 31 -3.98 -8.09 1.88
CA LEU A 31 -3.24 -7.20 0.99
C LEU A 31 -3.76 -5.76 1.09
N ALA A 32 -5.07 -5.54 0.94
CA ALA A 32 -5.66 -4.20 1.01
C ALA A 32 -5.36 -3.50 2.35
N LYS A 33 -5.50 -4.22 3.48
CA LYS A 33 -5.16 -3.70 4.81
C LYS A 33 -3.67 -3.36 4.90
N PHE A 34 -2.79 -4.21 4.37
CA PHE A 34 -1.35 -4.01 4.37
C PHE A 34 -0.93 -2.77 3.57
N LEU A 35 -1.43 -2.63 2.34
CA LEU A 35 -1.22 -1.43 1.51
C LEU A 35 -1.70 -0.16 2.21
N GLY A 36 -2.82 -0.24 2.95
CA GLY A 36 -3.29 0.87 3.77
C GLY A 36 -2.32 1.27 4.86
N THR A 37 -1.62 0.31 5.49
CA THR A 37 -0.60 0.62 6.50
C THR A 37 0.66 1.19 5.87
N ILE A 38 1.10 0.71 4.71
CA ILE A 38 2.17 1.36 3.94
C ILE A 38 1.81 2.82 3.66
N ALA A 39 0.61 3.08 3.14
CA ALA A 39 0.16 4.43 2.79
C ALA A 39 0.08 5.39 3.99
N ARG A 40 -0.09 4.85 5.20
CA ARG A 40 -0.15 5.62 6.46
C ARG A 40 1.20 5.75 7.17
N THR A 41 2.20 4.96 6.78
CA THR A 41 3.51 4.94 7.43
C THR A 41 4.43 5.96 6.78
N ARG A 42 4.69 7.09 7.45
CA ARG A 42 5.44 8.23 6.88
C ARG A 42 6.86 7.87 6.43
N SER A 43 7.53 6.94 7.10
CA SER A 43 8.88 6.49 6.74
C SER A 43 8.92 5.68 5.44
N ILE A 44 7.80 5.04 5.06
CA ILE A 44 7.68 4.24 3.83
C ILE A 44 7.02 5.07 2.73
N CYS A 45 5.94 5.79 3.07
CA CYS A 45 5.16 6.61 2.16
C CYS A 45 5.07 8.06 2.66
N PRO A 46 6.02 8.92 2.26
CA PRO A 46 6.07 10.30 2.73
C PRO A 46 4.83 11.12 2.33
N LEU A 47 4.37 11.98 3.25
CA LEU A 47 3.25 12.90 3.04
C LEU A 47 3.68 14.33 2.67
N ASN A 48 4.98 14.62 2.73
CA ASN A 48 5.57 15.93 2.43
C ASN A 48 5.38 16.35 0.96
N THR A 49 5.25 15.38 0.03
CA THR A 49 4.97 15.69 -1.36
C THR A 49 3.48 15.96 -1.59
N LYS A 50 3.18 16.96 -2.42
CA LYS A 50 1.80 17.32 -2.78
C LYS A 50 1.13 16.20 -3.59
N HIS A 51 1.82 15.69 -4.61
CA HIS A 51 1.31 14.70 -5.55
C HIS A 51 2.11 13.38 -5.47
N TRP A 52 1.42 12.26 -5.71
CA TRP A 52 2.03 10.93 -5.80
C TRP A 52 3.16 10.87 -6.84
N LYS A 53 2.95 11.52 -7.99
CA LYS A 53 3.91 11.61 -9.09
C LYS A 53 5.24 12.28 -8.72
N HIS A 54 5.31 12.97 -7.57
CA HIS A 54 6.53 13.64 -7.09
C HIS A 54 7.30 12.78 -6.09
N LEU A 55 6.86 11.56 -5.79
CA LEU A 55 7.67 10.62 -5.01
C LEU A 55 8.88 10.19 -5.84
N SER A 56 10.05 10.09 -5.20
CA SER A 56 11.25 9.63 -5.87
C SER A 56 11.10 8.18 -6.31
N LYS A 57 11.84 7.80 -7.36
CA LYS A 57 11.90 6.41 -7.85
C LYS A 57 12.26 5.45 -6.72
N TYR A 58 13.21 5.82 -5.86
CA TYR A 58 13.60 5.05 -4.68
C TYR A 58 12.44 4.74 -3.72
N VAL A 59 11.56 5.72 -3.45
CA VAL A 59 10.40 5.49 -2.58
C VAL A 59 9.42 4.51 -3.22
N LEU A 60 9.19 4.63 -4.53
CA LEU A 60 8.30 3.73 -5.28
C LEU A 60 8.86 2.30 -5.30
N GLU A 61 10.15 2.15 -5.59
CA GLU A 61 10.85 0.85 -5.57
C GLU A 61 10.84 0.22 -4.17
N ASN A 62 11.05 1.01 -3.12
CA ASN A 62 10.99 0.53 -1.74
C ASN A 62 9.57 0.04 -1.36
N ILE A 63 8.52 0.74 -1.80
CA ILE A 63 7.14 0.30 -1.59
C ILE A 63 6.89 -1.06 -2.27
N LEU A 64 7.30 -1.22 -3.53
CA LEU A 64 7.13 -2.50 -4.23
C LEU A 64 7.93 -3.61 -3.55
N LYS A 65 9.18 -3.35 -3.19
CA LYS A 65 10.03 -4.30 -2.47
C LYS A 65 9.35 -4.82 -1.21
N ILE A 66 8.83 -3.93 -0.37
CA ILE A 66 8.13 -4.31 0.88
C ILE A 66 6.88 -5.14 0.59
N VAL A 67 6.14 -4.85 -0.48
CA VAL A 67 4.95 -5.61 -0.86
C VAL A 67 5.32 -7.01 -1.35
N HIS A 68 6.27 -7.12 -2.27
CA HIS A 68 6.73 -8.39 -2.84
C HIS A 68 7.50 -9.27 -1.85
N GLU A 69 8.13 -8.68 -0.82
CA GLU A 69 8.72 -9.43 0.29
C GLU A 69 7.68 -10.14 1.16
N LYS A 70 6.42 -9.69 1.14
CA LYS A 70 5.36 -10.19 2.03
C LYS A 70 4.24 -10.91 1.30
N PHE A 71 4.06 -10.63 0.01
CA PHE A 71 2.99 -11.17 -0.81
C PHE A 71 3.53 -11.69 -2.13
N ASP A 72 3.07 -12.88 -2.52
CA ASP A 72 3.19 -13.40 -3.87
C ASP A 72 1.91 -13.07 -4.62
N LEU A 73 2.00 -12.13 -5.57
CA LEU A 73 0.86 -11.52 -6.24
C LEU A 73 0.68 -12.10 -7.64
N GLN A 74 0.04 -13.26 -7.73
CA GLN A 74 -0.16 -13.92 -9.02
C GLN A 74 -0.99 -13.03 -9.94
N GLY A 75 -0.44 -12.66 -11.10
CA GLY A 75 -1.15 -11.90 -12.13
C GLY A 75 -1.41 -10.42 -11.85
N LYS A 76 -1.01 -9.87 -10.69
CA LYS A 76 -1.16 -8.44 -10.40
C LYS A 76 0.07 -7.65 -10.84
N VAL A 77 -0.15 -6.56 -11.57
CA VAL A 77 0.94 -5.70 -12.04
C VAL A 77 1.28 -4.62 -11.00
N ASP A 78 2.55 -4.21 -10.96
CA ASP A 78 3.06 -3.19 -10.02
C ASP A 78 2.30 -1.86 -10.09
N SER A 79 1.79 -1.49 -11.27
CA SER A 79 0.96 -0.30 -11.45
C SER A 79 -0.33 -0.33 -10.63
N ASP A 80 -0.90 -1.50 -10.41
CA ASP A 80 -2.13 -1.65 -9.62
C ASP A 80 -1.84 -1.48 -8.13
N ILE A 81 -0.68 -1.96 -7.68
CA ILE A 81 -0.18 -1.75 -6.32
C ILE A 81 -0.01 -0.25 -6.08
N PHE A 82 0.69 0.44 -6.98
CA PHE A 82 0.89 1.88 -6.87
C PHE A 82 -0.41 2.66 -6.91
N SER A 83 -1.33 2.33 -7.80
CA SER A 83 -2.63 3.00 -7.91
C SER A 83 -3.42 2.86 -6.61
N HIS A 84 -3.40 1.68 -6.00
CA HIS A 84 -4.08 1.44 -4.74
C HIS A 84 -3.43 2.20 -3.57
N VAL A 85 -2.10 2.14 -3.44
CA VAL A 85 -1.37 2.89 -2.39
C VAL A 85 -1.57 4.40 -2.55
N ALA A 86 -1.53 4.91 -3.78
CA ALA A 86 -1.76 6.32 -4.08
C ALA A 86 -3.17 6.78 -3.65
N LYS A 87 -4.20 5.97 -3.93
CA LYS A 87 -5.57 6.21 -3.48
C LYS A 87 -5.64 6.26 -1.94
N LEU A 88 -5.11 5.24 -1.27
CA LEU A 88 -5.13 5.15 0.20
C LEU A 88 -4.35 6.30 0.86
N ARG A 89 -3.23 6.71 0.27
CA ARG A 89 -2.45 7.87 0.72
C ARG A 89 -3.26 9.17 0.61
N LYS A 90 -3.98 9.36 -0.50
CA LYS A 90 -4.85 10.53 -0.72
C LYS A 90 -5.99 10.56 0.29
N GLU A 91 -6.65 9.43 0.52
CA GLU A 91 -7.71 9.28 1.53
C GLU A 91 -7.19 9.61 2.91
N PHE A 92 -6.04 9.04 3.31
CA PHE A 92 -5.42 9.34 4.60
C PHE A 92 -5.11 10.82 4.77
N LYS A 93 -4.52 11.47 3.75
CA LYS A 93 -4.25 12.91 3.76
C LYS A 93 -5.54 13.73 3.89
N SER A 94 -6.62 13.31 3.25
CA SER A 94 -7.95 13.93 3.38
C SER A 94 -8.53 13.79 4.80
N THR A 95 -8.41 12.61 5.41
CA THR A 95 -8.82 12.37 6.79
C THR A 95 -8.05 13.24 7.77
N LEU A 96 -6.73 13.36 7.61
CA LEU A 96 -5.91 14.25 8.44
C LEU A 96 -6.34 15.71 8.29
N LYS A 97 -6.58 16.17 7.06
CA LYS A 97 -7.07 17.54 6.82
C LYS A 97 -8.40 17.80 7.52
N THR A 98 -9.36 16.90 7.32
CA THR A 98 -10.68 17.01 7.96
C THR A 98 -10.58 17.03 9.48
N ARG A 99 -9.71 16.20 10.07
CA ARG A 99 -9.58 16.10 11.53
C ARG A 99 -8.90 17.30 12.16
N TYR A 100 -7.85 17.85 11.54
CA TYR A 100 -6.99 18.85 12.19
C TYR A 100 -7.17 20.27 11.66
N TYR A 101 -7.72 20.46 10.45
CA TYR A 101 -7.86 21.79 9.83
C TYR A 101 -9.30 22.32 9.86
N LYS A 102 -10.32 21.48 10.09
CA LYS A 102 -11.71 21.96 10.25
C LYS A 102 -11.98 22.67 11.58
N GLY A 103 -11.07 22.62 12.55
CA GLY A 103 -11.16 23.34 13.83
C GLY A 103 -10.40 24.66 13.88
N MET A 104 -9.91 25.17 12.74
CA MET A 104 -9.14 26.43 12.61
C MET A 104 -9.90 27.51 11.82
N VAL A 105 -11.23 27.50 11.88
CA VAL A 105 -12.11 28.54 11.32
C VAL A 105 -13.09 28.98 12.41
#